data_AF-A0A812WHE4-F1
#
_entry.id   AF-A0A812WHE4-F1
#
_cell.length_a   1.000
_cell.length_b   1.000
_cell.length_c   1.000
_cell.angle_alpha   90.00
_cell.angle_beta   90.00
_cell.angle_gamma   90.00
#
_symmetry.space_group_name_H-M   'P 1'
#
loop_
_entity.id
_entity.type
_entity.pdbx_description
1 polymer ?
#
loop_
_entity_poly.entity_id
_entity_poly.type
_entity_poly.pdbx_seq_one_letter_code
_entity_poly.pdbx_strand_id
1 'polypeptide(L)'
;MSSVSLVPRVEQDIKASMDSLQLNFGLDAKVVAEVLGTGIRHLEEFRFLFENEAAIGTWVGKLGLGDATMLQTARLRRAWKATCTYYTQAEQDRSKVALADLDSMLADSELRTLKEAFWIRYKLRFPAEVQPSDATVSRISRELSKRMLCIYDVWRVRSLQFQLGTSQKRRKLADGLYTDEPEVDEVVARDVDTYLHKLHTLMIAYALNGVQVIAGGDPAGEKALGANSCQFVEAAMQVAPAQRLSWLQHRDAEERAEWVMEARDAHWLAPALPEGVPVAPKPQPVTAEPTKSLFVPGPMVGGKPTARVMKDGTKLCGDYQKGSCKHAPPCPNGAHRCAVVLRAERVCGAPNHGAAKCKAKAKARSS
;
A
#
# COMPACT_ATOMS: atom_id res chain seq x y z
N MET A 1 37.14 -10.50 15.26
CA MET A 1 36.66 -11.88 15.48
C MET A 1 35.16 -11.85 15.39
N SER A 2 34.61 -12.22 14.24
CA SER A 2 33.17 -12.24 13.99
C SER A 2 32.51 -13.23 14.95
N SER A 3 31.51 -12.79 15.71
CA SER A 3 30.71 -13.69 16.55
C SER A 3 30.03 -14.72 15.65
N VAL A 4 30.53 -15.95 15.65
CA VAL A 4 29.90 -17.05 14.91
C VAL A 4 28.56 -17.31 15.58
N SER A 5 27.48 -16.87 14.93
CA SER A 5 26.13 -17.19 15.37
C SER A 5 25.98 -18.71 15.38
N LEU A 6 25.66 -19.28 16.55
CA LEU A 6 25.48 -20.72 16.72
C LEU A 6 24.37 -21.28 15.81
N VAL A 7 23.39 -20.43 15.48
CA VAL A 7 22.26 -20.72 14.59
C VAL A 7 22.25 -19.69 13.44
N PRO A 8 22.23 -20.12 12.17
CA PRO A 8 22.19 -19.23 10.99
C PRO A 8 20.93 -18.36 10.96
N ARG A 9 21.05 -17.12 10.44
CA ARG A 9 19.90 -16.21 10.25
C ARG A 9 19.12 -16.61 8.98
N VAL A 10 17.80 -16.38 9.03
CA VAL A 10 16.72 -16.79 8.09
C VAL A 10 16.97 -16.54 6.58
N GLU A 11 18.00 -15.78 6.22
CA GLU A 11 18.31 -15.35 4.85
C GLU A 11 19.16 -16.34 4.04
N GLN A 12 19.52 -17.51 4.59
CA GLN A 12 20.37 -18.51 3.93
C GLN A 12 19.58 -19.74 3.45
N ASP A 13 20.02 -20.32 2.33
CA ASP A 13 19.57 -21.63 1.84
C ASP A 13 19.60 -22.67 2.98
N ILE A 14 18.61 -23.57 3.05
CA ILE A 14 18.52 -24.58 4.11
C ILE A 14 19.77 -25.45 4.14
N LYS A 15 20.36 -25.72 2.98
CA LYS A 15 21.62 -26.44 2.87
C LYS A 15 22.75 -25.70 3.58
N ALA A 16 22.93 -24.41 3.30
CA ALA A 16 23.95 -23.57 3.96
C ALA A 16 23.72 -23.46 5.47
N SER A 17 22.46 -23.43 5.89
CA SER A 17 22.09 -23.41 7.31
C SER A 17 22.47 -24.72 8.00
N MET A 18 22.21 -25.85 7.35
CA MET A 18 22.56 -27.18 7.86
C MET A 18 24.07 -27.44 7.84
N ASP A 19 24.80 -26.95 6.82
CA ASP A 19 26.27 -27.00 6.76
C ASP A 19 26.90 -26.21 7.92
N SER A 20 26.30 -25.07 8.28
CA SER A 20 26.74 -24.28 9.43
C SER A 20 26.49 -25.01 10.76
N LEU A 21 25.31 -25.65 10.92
CA LEU A 21 25.05 -26.51 12.08
C LEU A 21 25.99 -27.71 12.13
N GLN A 22 26.35 -28.27 10.97
CA GLN A 22 27.32 -29.34 10.87
C GLN A 22 28.66 -28.93 11.45
N LEU A 23 29.17 -27.76 11.04
CA LEU A 23 30.43 -27.20 11.52
C LEU A 23 30.36 -26.89 13.03
N ASN A 24 29.30 -26.20 13.47
CA ASN A 24 29.15 -25.72 14.84
C ASN A 24 28.98 -26.84 15.87
N PHE A 25 28.28 -27.92 15.50
CA PHE A 25 27.95 -29.03 16.41
C PHE A 25 28.72 -30.32 16.09
N GLY A 26 29.54 -30.33 15.04
CA GLY A 26 30.33 -31.49 14.61
C GLY A 26 29.48 -32.65 14.09
N LEU A 27 28.37 -32.36 13.40
CA LEU A 27 27.46 -33.40 12.90
C LEU A 27 28.13 -34.22 11.80
N ASP A 28 27.84 -35.51 11.77
CA ASP A 28 28.27 -36.38 10.67
C ASP A 28 27.59 -35.97 9.36
N ALA A 29 28.31 -36.05 8.24
CA ALA A 29 27.76 -35.70 6.93
C ALA A 29 26.54 -36.55 6.56
N LYS A 30 26.51 -37.82 6.99
CA LYS A 30 25.35 -38.71 6.78
C LYS A 30 24.12 -38.23 7.56
N VAL A 31 24.31 -37.75 8.79
CA VAL A 31 23.22 -37.18 9.60
C VAL A 31 22.62 -35.96 8.92
N VAL A 32 23.46 -35.06 8.41
CA VAL A 32 23.03 -33.85 7.71
C VAL A 32 22.28 -34.17 6.42
N ALA A 33 22.82 -35.10 5.62
CA ALA A 33 22.19 -35.53 4.38
C ALA A 33 20.78 -36.12 4.61
N GLU A 34 20.62 -36.91 5.65
CA GLU A 34 19.33 -37.52 6.01
C GLU A 34 18.34 -36.49 6.56
N VAL A 35 18.80 -35.51 7.34
CA VAL A 35 17.95 -34.38 7.76
C VAL A 35 17.47 -33.58 6.54
N LEU A 36 18.35 -33.26 5.59
CA LEU A 36 17.96 -32.59 4.34
C LEU A 36 17.02 -33.47 3.50
N GLY A 37 17.21 -34.80 3.52
CA GLY A 37 16.37 -35.78 2.86
C GLY A 37 14.93 -35.84 3.38
N THR A 38 14.65 -35.32 4.58
CA THR A 38 13.28 -35.20 5.11
C THR A 38 12.44 -34.14 4.39
N GLY A 39 13.07 -33.29 3.57
CA GLY A 39 12.39 -32.28 2.76
C GLY A 39 12.17 -30.94 3.49
N ILE A 40 12.86 -30.71 4.61
CA ILE A 40 12.83 -29.40 5.29
C ILE A 40 13.26 -28.28 4.34
N ARG A 41 12.51 -27.19 4.33
CA ARG A 41 12.76 -26.01 3.48
C ARG A 41 13.33 -24.84 4.24
N HIS A 42 13.07 -24.78 5.55
CA HIS A 42 13.49 -23.71 6.42
C HIS A 42 14.05 -24.24 7.74
N LEU A 43 14.99 -23.51 8.33
CA LEU A 43 15.60 -23.88 9.60
C LEU A 43 14.58 -23.93 10.75
N GLU A 44 13.49 -23.18 10.63
CA GLU A 44 12.37 -23.24 11.57
C GLU A 44 11.63 -24.58 11.53
N GLU A 45 11.54 -25.24 10.38
CA GLU A 45 10.92 -26.58 10.28
C GLU A 45 11.75 -27.64 11.01
N PHE A 46 13.08 -27.44 11.11
CA PHE A 46 13.95 -28.32 11.89
C PHE A 46 13.60 -28.34 13.38
N ARG A 47 13.08 -27.24 13.95
CA ARG A 47 12.56 -27.19 15.33
C ARG A 47 11.42 -28.18 15.52
N PHE A 48 10.56 -28.35 14.52
CA PHE A 48 9.36 -29.19 14.57
C PHE A 48 9.58 -30.60 14.02
N LEU A 49 10.77 -30.90 13.46
CA LEU A 49 11.09 -32.21 12.88
C LEU A 49 11.01 -33.35 13.90
N PHE A 50 11.35 -33.07 15.16
CA PHE A 50 11.29 -34.03 16.25
C PHE A 50 10.29 -33.57 17.31
N GLU A 51 9.46 -34.51 17.78
CA GLU A 51 8.50 -34.24 18.85
C GLU A 51 9.20 -33.99 20.20
N ASN A 52 10.29 -34.71 20.47
CA ASN A 52 11.07 -34.60 21.70
C ASN A 52 12.51 -35.12 21.53
N GLU A 53 13.37 -34.89 22.53
CA GLU A 53 14.77 -35.32 22.50
C GLU A 53 14.95 -36.84 22.44
N ALA A 54 13.96 -37.62 22.89
CA ALA A 54 14.01 -39.08 22.82
C ALA A 54 13.86 -39.56 21.37
N ALA A 55 12.97 -38.95 20.59
CA ALA A 55 12.74 -39.25 19.18
C ALA A 55 14.03 -39.11 18.33
N ILE A 56 14.91 -38.17 18.68
CA ILE A 56 16.20 -37.97 18.02
C ILE A 56 17.08 -39.22 18.12
N GLY A 57 17.12 -39.87 19.30
CA GLY A 57 17.93 -41.07 19.50
C GLY A 57 17.42 -42.25 18.67
N THR A 58 16.10 -42.44 18.63
CA THR A 58 15.47 -43.47 17.80
C THR A 58 15.72 -43.24 16.32
N TRP A 59 15.71 -41.97 15.88
CA TRP A 59 15.97 -41.61 14.49
C TRP A 59 17.43 -41.84 14.11
N VAL A 60 18.39 -41.35 14.89
CA VAL A 60 19.83 -41.55 14.64
C VAL A 60 20.21 -43.03 14.69
N GLY A 61 19.58 -43.83 15.55
CA GLY A 61 19.79 -45.29 15.61
C GLY A 61 19.47 -46.02 14.30
N LYS A 62 18.52 -45.50 13.49
CA LYS A 62 18.17 -46.08 12.19
C LYS A 62 19.20 -45.80 11.10
N LEU A 63 20.12 -44.85 11.33
CA LEU A 63 21.12 -44.44 10.34
C LEU A 63 22.32 -45.41 10.23
N GLY A 64 22.46 -46.37 11.15
CA GLY A 64 23.54 -47.36 11.10
C GLY A 64 24.94 -46.74 11.15
N LEU A 65 25.18 -45.85 12.12
CA LEU A 65 26.45 -45.12 12.28
C LEU A 65 27.50 -45.88 13.13
N GLY A 66 27.21 -47.11 13.54
CA GLY A 66 28.10 -47.92 14.37
C GLY A 66 28.43 -47.23 15.70
N ASP A 67 29.71 -47.24 16.08
CA ASP A 67 30.21 -46.66 17.34
C ASP A 67 29.97 -45.15 17.45
N ALA A 68 29.80 -44.45 16.32
CA ALA A 68 29.52 -43.01 16.30
C ALA A 68 28.06 -42.67 16.65
N THR A 69 27.15 -43.65 16.72
CA THR A 69 25.71 -43.44 16.93
C THR A 69 25.41 -42.65 18.21
N MET A 70 26.06 -42.99 19.33
CA MET A 70 25.83 -42.32 20.60
C MET A 70 26.31 -40.86 20.56
N LEU A 71 27.49 -40.63 19.98
CA LEU A 71 28.09 -39.30 19.88
C LEU A 71 27.28 -38.40 18.95
N GLN A 72 26.84 -38.91 17.80
CA GLN A 72 26.01 -38.17 16.85
C GLN A 72 24.61 -37.89 17.41
N THR A 73 24.05 -38.80 18.20
CA THR A 73 22.79 -38.55 18.92
C THR A 73 22.92 -37.34 19.85
N ALA A 74 24.00 -37.27 20.63
CA ALA A 74 24.23 -36.14 21.55
C ALA A 74 24.45 -34.81 20.79
N ARG A 75 25.21 -34.83 19.68
CA ARG A 75 25.46 -33.65 18.84
C ARG A 75 24.19 -33.14 18.18
N LEU A 76 23.38 -34.04 17.62
CA LEU A 76 22.11 -33.67 16.99
C LEU A 76 21.10 -33.13 18.00
N ARG A 77 21.03 -33.71 19.21
CA ARG A 77 20.21 -33.15 20.30
C ARG A 77 20.62 -31.72 20.66
N ARG A 78 21.93 -31.45 20.76
CA ARG A 78 22.44 -30.10 21.03
C ARG A 78 22.09 -29.12 19.91
N ALA A 79 22.28 -29.52 18.65
CA ALA A 79 21.95 -28.69 17.49
C ALA A 79 20.44 -28.37 17.42
N TRP A 80 19.60 -29.39 17.62
CA TRP A 80 18.15 -29.24 17.65
C TRP A 80 17.71 -28.33 18.80
N LYS A 81 18.20 -28.58 20.02
CA LYS A 81 17.87 -27.76 21.19
C LYS A 81 18.30 -26.30 21.03
N ALA A 82 19.48 -26.06 20.45
CA ALA A 82 19.95 -24.71 20.14
C ALA A 82 19.02 -24.01 19.15
N THR A 83 18.57 -24.71 18.11
CA THR A 83 17.61 -24.18 17.13
C THR A 83 16.25 -23.88 17.77
N CYS A 84 15.71 -24.80 18.57
CA CYS A 84 14.46 -24.59 19.31
C CYS A 84 14.55 -23.39 20.26
N THR A 85 15.67 -23.27 20.99
CA THR A 85 15.92 -22.17 21.92
C THR A 85 16.04 -20.84 21.19
N TYR A 86 16.75 -20.81 20.06
CA TYR A 86 16.90 -19.62 19.24
C TYR A 86 15.54 -19.06 18.79
N TYR A 87 14.67 -19.90 18.21
CA TYR A 87 13.35 -19.45 17.77
C TYR A 87 12.45 -19.09 18.95
N THR A 88 12.50 -19.83 20.05
CA THR A 88 11.75 -19.49 21.27
C THR A 88 12.18 -18.14 21.84
N GLN A 89 13.49 -17.85 21.86
CA GLN A 89 14.01 -16.55 22.28
C GLN A 89 13.64 -15.45 21.28
N ALA A 90 13.75 -15.68 19.98
CA ALA A 90 13.37 -14.70 18.96
C ALA A 90 11.86 -14.39 18.96
N GLU A 91 11.00 -15.35 19.31
CA GLU A 91 9.56 -15.16 19.52
C GLU A 91 9.30 -14.39 20.83
N GLN A 92 9.96 -14.78 21.92
CA GLN A 92 9.80 -14.13 23.22
C GLN A 92 10.31 -12.70 23.23
N ASP A 93 11.45 -12.42 22.59
CA ASP A 93 12.02 -11.09 22.50
C ASP A 93 11.07 -10.14 21.76
N ARG A 94 10.42 -10.60 20.68
CA ARG A 94 9.38 -9.81 20.00
C ARG A 94 8.18 -9.50 20.90
N SER A 95 7.81 -10.39 21.80
CA SER A 95 6.70 -10.18 22.77
C SER A 95 7.08 -9.32 23.99
N LYS A 96 8.38 -9.15 24.28
CA LYS A 96 8.89 -8.46 25.47
C LYS A 96 9.39 -7.03 25.21
N VAL A 97 9.56 -6.63 23.94
CA VAL A 97 9.90 -5.23 23.63
C VAL A 97 8.71 -4.36 24.00
N ALA A 98 8.78 -3.78 25.20
CA ALA A 98 7.86 -2.74 25.61
C ALA A 98 7.97 -1.59 24.61
N LEU A 99 6.83 -1.02 24.17
CA LEU A 99 6.83 0.17 23.30
C LEU A 99 7.74 1.29 23.85
N ALA A 100 7.84 1.41 25.18
CA ALA A 100 8.72 2.34 25.86
C ALA A 100 10.23 2.16 25.55
N ASP A 101 10.68 0.95 25.23
CA ASP A 101 12.08 0.68 24.84
C ASP A 101 12.35 1.22 23.42
N LEU A 102 11.35 1.23 22.53
CA LEU A 102 11.47 1.85 21.20
C LEU A 102 11.52 3.38 21.27
N ASP A 103 10.88 4.00 22.26
CA ASP A 103 10.87 5.46 22.44
C ASP A 103 12.13 5.99 23.17
N SER A 104 13.05 5.12 23.58
CA SER A 104 14.27 5.56 24.25
C SER A 104 15.29 6.19 23.29
N MET A 105 15.93 7.27 23.73
CA MET A 105 16.92 8.00 22.95
C MET A 105 18.16 7.16 22.65
N LEU A 106 18.76 7.33 21.48
CA LEU A 106 20.10 6.85 21.18
C LEU A 106 21.15 7.72 21.89
N ALA A 107 22.38 7.19 21.99
CA ALA A 107 23.50 7.97 22.49
C ALA A 107 23.90 9.07 21.49
N ASP A 108 24.42 10.20 21.99
CA ASP A 108 24.88 11.32 21.16
C ASP A 108 25.93 10.90 20.12
N SER A 109 26.79 9.93 20.45
CA SER A 109 27.78 9.38 19.55
C SER A 109 27.14 8.64 18.36
N GLU A 110 26.08 7.88 18.60
CA GLU A 110 25.35 7.13 17.58
C GLU A 110 24.60 8.08 16.65
N LEU A 111 23.93 9.09 17.21
CA LEU A 111 23.22 10.13 16.45
C LEU A 111 24.17 10.92 15.54
N ARG A 112 25.37 11.26 16.04
CA ARG A 112 26.41 11.92 15.22
C ARG A 112 26.89 11.02 14.10
N THR A 113 27.14 9.75 14.40
CA THR A 113 27.59 8.76 13.41
C THR A 113 26.57 8.60 12.28
N LEU A 114 25.28 8.51 12.60
CA LEU A 114 24.19 8.46 11.61
C LEU A 114 24.18 9.70 10.70
N LYS A 115 24.25 10.90 11.30
CA LYS A 115 24.27 12.16 10.55
C LYS A 115 25.51 12.29 9.66
N GLU A 116 26.67 11.88 10.14
CA GLU A 116 27.92 11.86 9.38
C GLU A 116 27.84 10.88 8.21
N ALA A 117 27.40 9.64 8.44
CA ALA A 117 27.23 8.63 7.39
C ALA A 117 26.25 9.10 6.30
N PHE A 118 25.14 9.71 6.70
CA PHE A 118 24.16 10.30 5.79
C PHE A 118 24.78 11.40 4.92
N TRP A 119 25.53 12.33 5.53
CA TRP A 119 26.20 13.38 4.78
C TRP A 119 27.31 12.83 3.87
N ILE A 120 28.07 11.83 4.33
CA ILE A 120 29.11 11.19 3.52
C ILE A 120 28.50 10.62 2.24
N ARG A 121 27.36 9.94 2.36
CA ARG A 121 26.67 9.26 1.26
C ARG A 121 25.94 10.22 0.34
N TYR A 122 25.03 11.03 0.87
CA TYR A 122 24.10 11.83 0.06
C TYR A 122 24.55 13.26 -0.18
N LYS A 123 25.51 13.78 0.62
CA LYS A 123 25.93 15.19 0.57
C LYS A 123 24.78 16.18 0.77
N LEU A 124 23.73 15.75 1.45
CA LEU A 124 22.55 16.56 1.77
C LEU A 124 22.58 17.02 3.23
N ARG A 125 22.03 18.21 3.46
CA ARG A 125 21.71 18.75 4.78
C ARG A 125 20.35 19.41 4.69
N PHE A 126 19.51 19.16 5.69
CA PHE A 126 18.19 19.76 5.77
C PHE A 126 18.16 20.90 6.80
N PRO A 127 17.33 21.93 6.58
CA PRO A 127 17.10 22.97 7.57
C PRO A 127 16.25 22.43 8.74
N ALA A 128 16.22 23.16 9.87
CA ALA A 128 15.70 22.64 11.14
C ALA A 128 14.20 22.28 11.10
N GLU A 129 13.45 22.89 10.19
CA GLU A 129 11.99 22.73 10.03
C GLU A 129 11.60 21.37 9.44
N VAL A 130 12.50 20.73 8.68
CA VAL A 130 12.29 19.41 8.05
C VAL A 130 13.29 18.35 8.51
N GLN A 131 14.41 18.77 9.12
CA GLN A 131 15.32 17.84 9.76
C GLN A 131 14.56 17.13 10.90
N PRO A 132 14.54 15.80 10.98
CA PRO A 132 13.84 15.10 12.06
C PRO A 132 14.54 15.34 13.41
N SER A 133 13.75 15.32 14.48
CA SER A 133 14.27 15.37 15.85
C SER A 133 15.09 14.12 16.18
N ASP A 134 15.97 14.24 17.16
CA ASP A 134 16.79 13.12 17.61
C ASP A 134 15.93 11.99 18.21
N ALA A 135 14.77 12.32 18.79
CA ALA A 135 13.80 11.32 19.27
C ALA A 135 13.16 10.53 18.12
N THR A 136 12.74 11.20 17.06
CA THR A 136 12.18 10.54 15.87
C THR A 136 13.24 9.65 15.20
N VAL A 137 14.48 10.14 15.05
CA VAL A 137 15.60 9.35 14.51
C VAL A 137 15.90 8.14 15.39
N SER A 138 15.94 8.32 16.72
CA SER A 138 16.25 7.26 17.67
C SER A 138 15.23 6.13 17.62
N ARG A 139 13.94 6.48 17.61
CA ARG A 139 12.87 5.49 17.53
C ARG A 139 12.97 4.66 16.26
N ILE A 140 13.14 5.30 15.11
CA ILE A 140 13.25 4.59 13.83
C ILE A 140 14.50 3.70 13.79
N SER A 141 15.62 4.15 14.36
CA SER A 141 16.81 3.31 14.51
C SER A 141 16.53 2.04 15.30
N ARG A 142 15.74 2.14 16.39
CA ARG A 142 15.38 0.98 17.23
C ARG A 142 14.40 0.06 16.53
N GLU A 143 13.41 0.61 15.84
CA GLU A 143 12.47 -0.17 15.03
C GLU A 143 13.20 -0.96 13.93
N LEU A 144 14.15 -0.32 13.22
CA LEU A 144 14.95 -0.98 12.18
C LEU A 144 15.90 -2.03 12.76
N SER A 145 16.70 -1.67 13.78
CA SER A 145 17.69 -2.58 14.37
C SER A 145 17.07 -3.81 15.04
N LYS A 146 15.89 -3.66 15.66
CA LYS A 146 15.15 -4.77 16.26
C LYS A 146 14.25 -5.51 15.26
N ARG A 147 14.21 -5.07 14.00
CA ARG A 147 13.29 -5.58 12.95
C ARG A 147 11.82 -5.57 13.42
N MET A 148 11.44 -4.52 14.15
CA MET A 148 10.10 -4.27 14.68
C MET A 148 9.55 -2.98 14.07
N LEU A 149 9.34 -2.98 12.76
CA LEU A 149 8.72 -1.86 12.07
C LEU A 149 7.25 -1.74 12.50
N CYS A 150 6.91 -0.56 13.01
CA CYS A 150 5.55 -0.20 13.40
C CYS A 150 5.03 0.89 12.48
N ILE A 151 3.70 1.00 12.35
CA ILE A 151 3.09 2.17 11.72
C ILE A 151 3.37 3.37 12.62
N TYR A 152 4.23 4.28 12.14
CA TYR A 152 4.55 5.50 12.86
C TYR A 152 3.42 6.51 12.67
N ASP A 153 2.90 7.06 13.77
CA ASP A 153 1.91 8.13 13.69
C ASP A 153 2.57 9.42 13.16
N VAL A 154 2.25 9.77 11.91
CA VAL A 154 2.79 10.95 11.22
C VAL A 154 2.57 12.23 12.05
N TRP A 155 1.47 12.33 12.80
CA TRP A 155 1.18 13.52 13.60
C TRP A 155 2.15 13.72 14.76
N ARG A 156 2.71 12.61 15.28
CA ARG A 156 3.72 12.60 16.36
C ARG A 156 5.14 12.85 15.85
N VAL A 157 5.35 12.97 14.54
CA VAL A 157 6.66 13.28 13.97
C VAL A 157 7.06 14.70 14.37
N ARG A 158 8.25 14.82 14.97
CA ARG A 158 8.83 16.09 15.43
C ARG A 158 10.05 16.43 14.58
N SER A 159 10.21 17.71 14.26
CA SER A 159 11.40 18.23 13.60
C SER A 159 12.45 18.70 14.62
N LEU A 160 13.65 19.00 14.15
CA LEU A 160 14.72 19.59 14.95
C LEU A 160 14.30 20.97 15.47
N GLN A 161 13.55 21.74 14.69
CA GLN A 161 13.00 23.03 15.11
C GLN A 161 12.13 22.88 16.36
N PHE A 162 11.28 21.83 16.39
CA PHE A 162 10.49 21.51 17.59
C PHE A 162 11.42 21.22 18.77
N GLN A 163 12.40 20.33 18.61
CA GLN A 163 13.37 19.99 19.66
C GLN A 163 14.13 21.21 20.22
N LEU A 164 14.49 22.17 19.35
CA LEU A 164 15.18 23.40 19.76
C LEU A 164 14.25 24.40 20.46
N GLY A 165 12.98 24.48 20.04
CA GLY A 165 11.97 25.36 20.60
C GLY A 165 11.38 24.86 21.92
N THR A 166 11.26 23.54 22.08
CA THR A 166 10.79 22.90 23.31
C THR A 166 11.97 22.69 24.26
N SER A 167 12.27 23.69 25.09
CA SER A 167 13.11 23.44 26.27
C SER A 167 12.33 22.50 27.21
N GLN A 168 12.87 21.32 27.49
CA GLN A 168 12.44 20.45 28.59
C GLN A 168 12.62 21.24 29.89
N LYS A 169 11.61 22.04 30.26
CA LYS A 169 11.62 22.81 31.50
C LYS A 169 11.46 21.83 32.64
N ARG A 170 12.59 21.40 33.20
CA ARG A 170 12.61 20.67 34.47
C ARG A 170 11.95 21.54 35.53
N ARG A 171 10.75 21.19 35.96
CA ARG A 171 10.07 21.88 37.04
C ARG A 171 10.71 21.42 38.34
N LYS A 172 11.40 22.35 39.03
CA LYS A 172 11.93 22.09 40.37
C LYS A 172 10.76 21.99 41.35
N LEU A 173 10.54 20.81 41.90
CA LEU A 173 9.54 20.56 42.96
C LEU A 173 10.15 20.77 44.34
N ALA A 174 11.42 20.43 44.53
CA ALA A 174 12.19 20.66 45.75
C ALA A 174 13.71 20.68 45.45
N ASP A 175 14.55 20.96 46.46
CA ASP A 175 16.01 20.82 46.32
C ASP A 175 16.36 19.37 45.98
N GLY A 176 16.97 19.18 44.80
CA GLY A 176 17.32 17.86 44.27
C GLY A 176 16.16 17.07 43.64
N LEU A 177 14.92 17.58 43.67
CA LEU A 177 13.76 16.90 43.08
C LEU A 177 13.19 17.71 41.91
N TYR A 178 13.36 17.19 40.71
CA TYR A 178 12.82 17.73 39.48
C TYR A 178 11.81 16.74 38.91
N THR A 179 10.69 17.24 38.40
CA THR A 179 9.85 16.47 37.49
C THR A 179 9.92 17.06 36.10
N ASP A 180 9.95 16.18 35.12
CA ASP A 180 9.75 16.56 33.74
C ASP A 180 8.29 16.97 33.58
N GLU A 181 8.04 18.18 33.05
CA GLU A 181 6.69 18.55 32.66
C GLU A 181 6.25 17.66 31.50
N PRO A 182 5.01 17.15 31.50
CA PRO A 182 4.52 16.37 30.37
C PRO A 182 4.64 17.21 29.10
N GLU A 183 5.27 16.65 28.08
CA GLU A 183 5.40 17.28 26.76
C GLU A 183 3.99 17.64 26.27
N VAL A 184 3.69 18.94 26.18
CA VAL A 184 2.41 19.40 25.67
C VAL A 184 2.42 19.12 24.18
N ASP A 185 1.58 18.19 23.74
CA ASP A 185 1.35 17.98 22.31
C ASP A 185 0.90 19.31 21.70
N GLU A 186 1.76 19.89 20.88
CA GLU A 186 1.44 21.11 20.15
C GLU A 186 0.17 20.85 19.33
N VAL A 187 -0.83 21.72 19.49
CA VAL A 187 -2.08 21.62 18.72
C VAL A 187 -1.79 22.07 17.31
N VAL A 188 -1.28 21.14 16.49
CA VAL A 188 -0.98 21.39 15.09
C VAL A 188 -2.26 21.20 14.27
N ALA A 189 -2.52 22.12 13.33
CA ALA A 189 -3.61 21.98 12.37
C ALA A 189 -3.44 20.66 11.59
N ARG A 190 -4.49 19.84 11.55
CA ARG A 190 -4.50 18.56 10.82
C ARG A 190 -4.96 18.77 9.38
N ASP A 191 -4.14 19.48 8.62
CA ASP A 191 -4.34 19.71 7.19
C ASP A 191 -3.34 18.93 6.33
N VAL A 192 -3.58 18.96 5.01
CA VAL A 192 -2.81 18.20 4.02
C VAL A 192 -1.35 18.67 3.98
N ASP A 193 -1.11 19.98 4.00
CA ASP A 193 0.23 20.54 3.92
C ASP A 193 1.07 20.14 5.13
N THR A 194 0.48 20.24 6.33
CA THR A 194 1.10 19.80 7.58
C THR A 194 1.39 18.31 7.56
N TYR A 195 0.44 17.49 7.09
CA TYR A 195 0.63 16.06 6.99
C TYR A 195 1.78 15.69 6.05
N LEU A 196 1.82 16.28 4.86
CA LEU A 196 2.88 16.05 3.88
C LEU A 196 4.24 16.51 4.39
N HIS A 197 4.29 17.64 5.11
CA HIS A 197 5.53 18.14 5.71
C HIS A 197 6.07 17.20 6.81
N LYS A 198 5.19 16.69 7.67
CA LYS A 198 5.52 15.69 8.70
C LYS A 198 5.92 14.35 8.07
N LEU A 199 5.22 13.93 7.02
CA LEU A 199 5.55 12.73 6.27
C LEU A 199 6.93 12.85 5.61
N HIS A 200 7.24 13.99 4.99
CA HIS A 200 8.56 14.25 4.43
C HIS A 200 9.65 14.19 5.51
N THR A 201 9.41 14.78 6.68
CA THR A 201 10.32 14.71 7.85
C THR A 201 10.54 13.25 8.29
N LEU A 202 9.48 12.45 8.32
CA LEU A 202 9.54 11.01 8.62
C LEU A 202 10.36 10.24 7.58
N MET A 203 10.18 10.53 6.29
CA MET A 203 10.96 9.92 5.21
C MET A 203 12.46 10.25 5.33
N ILE A 204 12.81 11.48 5.71
CA ILE A 204 14.21 11.85 6.00
C ILE A 204 14.74 11.03 7.19
N ALA A 205 13.93 10.79 8.21
CA ALA A 205 14.34 10.00 9.37
C ALA A 205 14.59 8.52 9.02
N TYR A 206 13.79 7.93 8.13
CA TYR A 206 14.09 6.61 7.55
C TYR A 206 15.36 6.63 6.71
N ALA A 207 15.56 7.65 5.87
CA ALA A 207 16.76 7.78 5.05
C ALA A 207 18.04 7.94 5.90
N LEU A 208 17.98 8.70 7.01
CA LEU A 208 19.06 8.84 7.98
C LEU A 208 19.44 7.52 8.62
N ASN A 209 18.46 6.69 8.99
CA ASN A 209 18.73 5.39 9.60
C ASN A 209 19.11 4.31 8.58
N GLY A 210 18.63 4.43 7.34
CA GLY A 210 18.92 3.53 6.24
C GLY A 210 20.28 3.72 5.57
N VAL A 211 21.24 4.42 6.21
CA VAL A 211 22.63 4.54 5.71
C VAL A 211 23.60 3.58 6.40
N GLN A 212 23.10 2.75 7.32
CA GLN A 212 23.92 1.77 8.02
C GLN A 212 24.44 0.72 7.05
N VAL A 213 25.73 0.41 7.17
CA VAL A 213 26.44 -0.50 6.26
C VAL A 213 26.01 -1.95 6.51
N ILE A 214 25.61 -2.67 5.45
CA ILE A 214 25.29 -4.11 5.56
C ILE A 214 26.58 -4.92 5.75
N ALA A 215 26.52 -5.95 6.60
CA ALA A 215 27.61 -6.90 6.78
C ALA A 215 28.00 -7.56 5.44
N GLY A 216 29.24 -7.33 4.99
CA GLY A 216 29.77 -7.86 3.73
C GLY A 216 29.62 -6.95 2.51
N GLY A 217 29.06 -5.75 2.65
CA GLY A 217 29.08 -4.73 1.60
C GLY A 217 30.49 -4.19 1.38
N ASP A 218 30.93 -4.08 0.12
CA ASP A 218 32.23 -3.49 -0.24
C ASP A 218 32.12 -1.95 -0.30
N PRO A 219 32.70 -1.19 0.65
CA PRO A 219 32.58 0.27 0.68
C PRO A 219 33.26 0.95 -0.52
N ALA A 220 34.20 0.27 -1.19
CA ALA A 220 34.87 0.82 -2.37
C ALA A 220 33.96 0.80 -3.60
N GLY A 221 33.18 -0.27 -3.76
CA GLY A 221 32.22 -0.44 -4.86
C GLY A 221 31.06 0.55 -4.84
N GLU A 222 30.71 1.09 -3.67
CA GLU A 222 29.63 2.08 -3.52
C GLU A 222 29.87 3.37 -4.32
N LYS A 223 31.14 3.77 -4.49
CA LYS A 223 31.50 5.02 -5.17
C LYS A 223 31.40 4.95 -6.69
N ALA A 224 31.13 3.76 -7.25
CA ALA A 224 30.97 3.58 -8.67
C ALA A 224 29.64 4.18 -9.16
N LEU A 225 29.66 4.83 -10.32
CA LEU A 225 28.44 5.33 -10.95
C LEU A 225 27.52 4.14 -11.30
N GLY A 226 26.28 4.18 -10.83
CA GLY A 226 25.31 3.09 -11.02
C GLY A 226 25.41 1.96 -9.99
N ALA A 227 26.20 2.13 -8.93
CA ALA A 227 26.25 1.19 -7.82
C ALA A 227 24.85 1.00 -7.20
N ASN A 228 24.47 -0.25 -6.95
CA ASN A 228 23.18 -0.57 -6.36
C ASN A 228 23.22 -0.32 -4.85
N SER A 229 22.58 0.75 -4.39
CA SER A 229 22.55 1.13 -2.97
C SER A 229 22.14 -0.01 -2.02
N CYS A 230 21.25 -0.91 -2.44
CA CYS A 230 20.80 -2.05 -1.64
C CYS A 230 21.89 -3.09 -1.33
N GLN A 231 23.06 -3.01 -1.98
CA GLN A 231 24.21 -3.86 -1.70
C GLN A 231 25.08 -3.33 -0.56
N PHE A 232 24.89 -2.05 -0.18
CA PHE A 232 25.77 -1.37 0.77
C PHE A 232 25.02 -0.93 2.02
N VAL A 233 23.73 -0.60 1.92
CA VAL A 233 22.95 -0.08 3.05
C VAL A 233 21.69 -0.85 3.35
N GLU A 234 21.35 -0.90 4.65
CA GLU A 234 20.19 -1.61 5.17
C GLU A 234 18.90 -1.00 4.61
N ALA A 235 18.34 -1.65 3.58
CA ALA A 235 17.00 -1.35 3.11
C ALA A 235 15.98 -1.91 4.11
N ALA A 236 14.97 -1.10 4.47
CA ALA A 236 13.89 -1.50 5.38
C ALA A 236 13.12 -2.75 4.91
N MET A 237 13.25 -3.11 3.64
CA MET A 237 12.54 -4.24 3.03
C MET A 237 13.50 -5.12 2.24
N GLN A 238 14.16 -6.06 2.93
CA GLN A 238 14.95 -7.11 2.29
C GLN A 238 14.09 -8.35 2.06
N VAL A 239 13.46 -8.42 0.88
CA VAL A 239 12.80 -9.66 0.43
C VAL A 239 13.81 -10.49 -0.37
N ALA A 240 13.95 -11.76 0.01
CA ALA A 240 14.83 -12.71 -0.67
C ALA A 240 14.54 -12.72 -2.18
N PRO A 241 15.55 -12.68 -3.08
CA PRO A 241 15.34 -12.56 -4.53
C PRO A 241 14.29 -13.53 -5.10
N ALA A 242 14.30 -14.77 -4.61
CA ALA A 242 13.37 -15.82 -5.05
C ALA A 242 11.90 -15.56 -4.68
N GLN A 243 11.64 -14.74 -3.65
CA GLN A 243 10.30 -14.44 -3.13
C GLN A 243 9.80 -13.05 -3.52
N ARG A 244 10.62 -12.22 -4.17
CA ARG A 244 10.25 -10.82 -4.48
C ARG A 244 9.00 -10.70 -5.31
N LEU A 245 8.87 -11.53 -6.35
CA LEU A 245 7.72 -11.46 -7.26
C LEU A 245 6.42 -11.87 -6.55
N SER A 246 6.42 -13.00 -5.84
CA SER A 246 5.23 -13.46 -5.11
C SER A 246 4.82 -12.49 -4.01
N TRP A 247 5.81 -11.95 -3.27
CA TRP A 247 5.57 -10.92 -2.27
C TRP A 247 4.95 -9.65 -2.89
N LEU A 248 5.51 -9.17 -4.01
CA LEU A 248 5.03 -7.97 -4.69
C LEU A 248 3.61 -8.16 -5.23
N GLN A 249 3.33 -9.31 -5.86
CA GLN A 249 2.00 -9.65 -6.37
C GLN A 249 0.96 -9.71 -5.25
N HIS A 250 1.34 -10.27 -4.10
CA HIS A 250 0.45 -10.34 -2.95
C HIS A 250 0.13 -8.94 -2.41
N ARG A 251 1.15 -8.09 -2.22
CA ARG A 251 0.96 -6.70 -1.73
C ARG A 251 0.17 -5.83 -2.70
N ASP A 252 0.44 -5.94 -4.00
CA ASP A 252 -0.36 -5.26 -5.04
C ASP A 252 -1.84 -5.67 -4.96
N ALA A 253 -2.11 -6.96 -4.83
CA ALA A 253 -3.48 -7.47 -4.76
C ALA A 253 -4.21 -7.01 -3.49
N GLU A 254 -3.53 -6.97 -2.34
CA GLU A 254 -4.07 -6.45 -1.09
C GLU A 254 -4.41 -4.96 -1.20
N GLU A 255 -3.47 -4.13 -1.64
CA GLU A 255 -3.65 -2.68 -1.78
C GLU A 255 -4.80 -2.34 -2.74
N ARG A 256 -4.83 -2.97 -3.92
CA ARG A 256 -5.92 -2.75 -4.88
C ARG A 256 -7.26 -3.25 -4.35
N ALA A 257 -7.28 -4.28 -3.52
CA ALA A 257 -8.51 -4.74 -2.87
C ALA A 257 -9.01 -3.71 -1.87
N GLU A 258 -8.13 -3.14 -1.05
CA GLU A 258 -8.45 -2.05 -0.11
C GLU A 258 -9.01 -0.83 -0.85
N TRP A 259 -8.35 -0.37 -1.92
CA TRP A 259 -8.85 0.76 -2.71
C TRP A 259 -10.23 0.50 -3.30
N VAL A 260 -10.51 -0.72 -3.76
CA VAL A 260 -11.84 -1.10 -4.29
C VAL A 260 -12.88 -1.12 -3.18
N MET A 261 -12.53 -1.59 -1.98
CA MET A 261 -13.44 -1.56 -0.83
C MET A 261 -13.72 -0.12 -0.41
N GLU A 262 -12.68 0.68 -0.20
CA GLU A 262 -12.83 2.10 0.15
C GLU A 262 -13.61 2.87 -0.91
N ALA A 263 -13.37 2.66 -2.20
CA ALA A 263 -14.12 3.34 -3.26
C ALA A 263 -15.60 2.92 -3.31
N ARG A 264 -15.93 1.68 -2.92
CA ARG A 264 -17.32 1.21 -2.80
C ARG A 264 -18.00 1.75 -1.55
N ASP A 265 -17.25 1.87 -0.46
CA ASP A 265 -17.71 2.41 0.82
C ASP A 265 -17.57 3.94 0.90
N ALA A 266 -16.97 4.58 -0.11
CA ALA A 266 -16.83 6.02 -0.20
C ALA A 266 -18.13 6.67 -0.70
N HIS A 267 -19.16 6.63 0.13
CA HIS A 267 -20.35 7.48 0.00
C HIS A 267 -20.04 8.99 0.19
N TRP A 268 -18.80 9.36 0.50
CA TRP A 268 -18.38 10.69 0.97
C TRP A 268 -17.69 11.58 -0.07
N LEU A 269 -17.54 11.15 -1.33
CA LEU A 269 -17.10 12.02 -2.43
C LEU A 269 -18.24 12.90 -3.01
N ALA A 270 -19.41 12.92 -2.37
CA ALA A 270 -20.38 13.98 -2.60
C ALA A 270 -19.93 15.20 -1.75
N PRO A 271 -19.70 16.38 -2.35
CA PRO A 271 -19.48 17.57 -1.53
C PRO A 271 -20.77 17.81 -0.74
N ALA A 272 -20.66 17.84 0.59
CA ALA A 272 -21.68 18.44 1.43
C ALA A 272 -21.83 19.90 0.99
N LEU A 273 -22.95 20.21 0.34
CA LEU A 273 -23.35 21.60 0.10
C LEU A 273 -23.42 22.31 1.45
N PRO A 274 -22.91 23.55 1.59
CA PRO A 274 -22.86 24.25 2.87
C PRO A 274 -24.26 24.37 3.49
N GLU A 275 -24.38 23.92 4.75
CA GLU A 275 -25.59 24.06 5.56
C GLU A 275 -25.92 25.55 5.72
N GLY A 276 -27.06 25.96 5.17
CA GLY A 276 -27.46 27.36 5.12
C GLY A 276 -28.32 27.72 3.91
N VAL A 277 -28.43 26.83 2.90
CA VAL A 277 -29.49 26.97 1.90
C VAL A 277 -30.79 26.46 2.53
N PRO A 278 -31.84 27.28 2.66
CA PRO A 278 -33.11 26.81 3.19
C PRO A 278 -33.57 25.62 2.36
N VAL A 279 -33.87 24.52 3.06
CA VAL A 279 -34.38 23.28 2.48
C VAL A 279 -35.60 23.62 1.63
N ALA A 280 -35.44 23.55 0.31
CA ALA A 280 -36.57 23.61 -0.60
C ALA A 280 -37.50 22.43 -0.26
N PRO A 281 -38.83 22.67 -0.14
CA PRO A 281 -39.78 21.63 0.20
C PRO A 281 -39.73 20.49 -0.82
N LYS A 282 -40.02 19.26 -0.34
CA LYS A 282 -40.09 18.01 -1.13
C LYS A 282 -40.62 18.26 -2.54
N PRO A 283 -40.00 17.70 -3.61
CA PRO A 283 -40.45 17.91 -4.97
C PRO A 283 -41.88 17.39 -5.13
N GLN A 284 -42.82 18.31 -5.23
CA GLN A 284 -44.07 18.06 -5.92
C GLN A 284 -43.73 17.66 -7.38
N PRO A 285 -44.51 16.79 -8.02
CA PRO A 285 -44.30 16.44 -9.42
C PRO A 285 -44.33 17.73 -10.24
N VAL A 286 -43.19 18.10 -10.83
CA VAL A 286 -43.06 19.30 -11.66
C VAL A 286 -43.95 19.16 -12.90
N THR A 287 -45.14 19.77 -12.82
CA THR A 287 -45.82 20.31 -14.00
C THR A 287 -44.95 21.44 -14.54
N ALA A 288 -44.22 21.16 -15.61
CA ALA A 288 -43.51 22.19 -16.37
C ALA A 288 -44.53 23.23 -16.89
N GLU A 289 -44.25 24.51 -16.68
CA GLU A 289 -44.94 25.55 -17.44
C GLU A 289 -44.67 25.35 -18.95
N PRO A 290 -45.69 25.52 -19.80
CA PRO A 290 -45.63 25.08 -21.18
C PRO A 290 -44.72 26.00 -22.00
N THR A 291 -43.54 25.50 -22.36
CA THR A 291 -42.83 26.01 -23.54
C THR A 291 -43.79 25.88 -24.72
N LYS A 292 -44.23 27.02 -25.29
CA LYS A 292 -45.12 27.07 -26.45
C LYS A 292 -44.53 26.18 -27.55
N SER A 293 -45.20 25.06 -27.81
CA SER A 293 -44.77 24.10 -28.82
C SER A 293 -44.85 24.74 -30.21
N LEU A 294 -43.75 24.72 -30.95
CA LEU A 294 -43.71 25.12 -32.36
C LEU A 294 -44.10 23.96 -33.30
N PHE A 295 -44.66 22.89 -32.75
CA PHE A 295 -45.08 21.72 -33.50
C PHE A 295 -46.17 22.07 -34.51
N VAL A 296 -45.95 21.72 -35.78
CA VAL A 296 -46.94 21.90 -36.84
C VAL A 296 -47.26 20.54 -37.46
N PRO A 297 -48.50 20.05 -37.39
CA PRO A 297 -48.89 18.81 -38.04
C PRO A 297 -48.76 18.92 -39.57
N GLY A 298 -48.34 17.84 -40.19
CA GLY A 298 -48.11 17.70 -41.62
C GLY A 298 -49.07 16.73 -42.30
N PRO A 299 -49.01 16.63 -43.63
CA PRO A 299 -49.85 15.72 -44.40
C PRO A 299 -49.55 14.27 -44.04
N MET A 300 -50.56 13.40 -44.09
CA MET A 300 -50.34 11.97 -43.89
C MET A 300 -49.46 11.38 -45.00
N VAL A 301 -48.48 10.56 -44.61
CA VAL A 301 -47.60 9.84 -45.54
C VAL A 301 -47.71 8.36 -45.21
N GLY A 302 -48.19 7.55 -46.16
CA GLY A 302 -48.40 6.11 -45.96
C GLY A 302 -49.38 5.77 -44.84
N GLY A 303 -50.45 6.57 -44.69
CA GLY A 303 -51.47 6.39 -43.64
C GLY A 303 -51.03 6.78 -42.23
N LYS A 304 -49.83 7.38 -42.07
CA LYS A 304 -49.30 7.80 -40.77
C LYS A 304 -49.35 9.32 -40.61
N PRO A 305 -49.72 9.85 -39.43
CA PRO A 305 -49.64 11.27 -39.14
C PRO A 305 -48.18 11.71 -39.13
N THR A 306 -47.87 12.81 -39.81
CA THR A 306 -46.52 13.39 -39.84
C THR A 306 -46.50 14.82 -39.30
N ALA A 307 -45.31 15.33 -38.98
CA ALA A 307 -45.09 16.73 -38.61
C ALA A 307 -44.35 17.49 -39.72
N ARG A 308 -44.72 18.76 -39.96
CA ARG A 308 -43.91 19.69 -40.78
C ARG A 308 -42.78 20.31 -39.98
N VAL A 309 -43.02 20.54 -38.69
CA VAL A 309 -42.09 21.21 -37.78
C VAL A 309 -42.03 20.44 -36.47
N MET A 310 -40.82 20.17 -35.97
CA MET A 310 -40.58 19.55 -34.67
C MET A 310 -40.86 20.53 -33.52
N LYS A 311 -40.92 20.03 -32.28
CA LYS A 311 -41.19 20.86 -31.09
C LYS A 311 -40.13 21.95 -30.87
N ASP A 312 -38.90 21.73 -31.33
CA ASP A 312 -37.78 22.67 -31.29
C ASP A 312 -37.78 23.70 -32.44
N GLY A 313 -38.79 23.68 -33.32
CA GLY A 313 -38.89 24.57 -34.48
C GLY A 313 -38.19 24.06 -35.75
N THR A 314 -37.57 22.88 -35.73
CA THR A 314 -36.88 22.32 -36.90
C THR A 314 -37.86 21.92 -38.00
N LYS A 315 -37.74 22.52 -39.19
CA LYS A 315 -38.54 22.15 -40.39
C LYS A 315 -38.07 20.83 -40.99
N LEU A 316 -39.01 19.96 -41.36
CA LEU A 316 -38.73 18.64 -41.92
C LEU A 316 -39.00 18.60 -43.43
N CYS A 317 -38.09 17.97 -44.18
CA CYS A 317 -38.23 17.84 -45.63
C CYS A 317 -39.37 16.89 -45.98
N GLY A 318 -40.39 17.40 -46.68
CA GLY A 318 -41.58 16.62 -47.09
C GLY A 318 -41.25 15.52 -48.11
N ASP A 319 -40.35 15.79 -49.04
CA ASP A 319 -39.92 14.82 -50.05
C ASP A 319 -39.11 13.68 -49.42
N TYR A 320 -38.35 13.97 -48.36
CA TYR A 320 -37.65 12.95 -47.59
C TYR A 320 -38.63 12.01 -46.91
N GLN A 321 -39.77 12.53 -46.41
CA GLN A 321 -40.81 11.68 -45.80
C GLN A 321 -41.42 10.69 -46.78
N LYS A 322 -41.58 11.10 -48.04
CA LYS A 322 -42.11 10.26 -49.13
C LYS A 322 -41.04 9.37 -49.77
N GLY A 323 -39.77 9.55 -49.42
CA GLY A 323 -38.64 8.84 -50.01
C GLY A 323 -38.26 9.33 -51.41
N SER A 324 -38.71 10.53 -51.80
CA SER A 324 -38.49 11.13 -53.13
C SER A 324 -37.49 12.28 -53.15
N CYS A 325 -36.90 12.65 -51.99
CA CYS A 325 -35.88 13.69 -51.94
C CYS A 325 -34.56 13.21 -52.55
N LYS A 326 -34.03 13.96 -53.52
CA LYS A 326 -32.74 13.68 -54.18
C LYS A 326 -31.57 14.51 -53.63
N HIS A 327 -31.81 15.41 -52.70
CA HIS A 327 -30.76 16.27 -52.12
C HIS A 327 -30.01 15.55 -50.99
N ALA A 328 -28.69 15.70 -50.92
CA ALA A 328 -27.92 15.29 -49.75
C ALA A 328 -28.14 16.28 -48.57
N PRO A 329 -28.02 15.86 -47.31
CA PRO A 329 -27.98 16.79 -46.18
C PRO A 329 -26.76 17.73 -46.30
N PRO A 330 -26.90 19.05 -46.08
CA PRO A 330 -28.11 19.79 -45.67
C PRO A 330 -29.09 20.04 -46.83
N CYS A 331 -30.34 19.58 -46.68
CA CYS A 331 -31.38 19.73 -47.69
C CYS A 331 -32.04 21.11 -47.60
N PRO A 332 -32.21 21.84 -48.72
CA PRO A 332 -32.84 23.16 -48.73
C PRO A 332 -34.31 23.13 -48.30
N ASN A 333 -34.98 21.99 -48.44
CA ASN A 333 -36.40 21.81 -48.12
C ASN A 333 -36.64 21.37 -46.67
N GLY A 334 -35.61 21.25 -45.84
CA GLY A 334 -35.70 20.92 -44.41
C GLY A 334 -34.89 19.68 -44.00
N ALA A 335 -34.87 19.38 -42.71
CA ALA A 335 -34.07 18.29 -42.16
C ALA A 335 -34.54 16.90 -42.64
N HIS A 336 -33.58 16.03 -42.96
CA HIS A 336 -33.80 14.62 -43.29
C HIS A 336 -33.97 13.77 -42.03
N ARG A 337 -35.12 13.93 -41.37
CA ARG A 337 -35.49 13.15 -40.18
C ARG A 337 -36.92 12.65 -40.32
N CYS A 338 -37.19 11.44 -39.82
CA CYS A 338 -38.52 10.85 -39.88
C CYS A 338 -39.56 11.73 -39.17
N ALA A 339 -40.64 12.07 -39.87
CA ALA A 339 -41.67 12.98 -39.39
C ALA A 339 -42.86 12.28 -38.71
N VAL A 340 -42.86 10.95 -38.55
CA VAL A 340 -44.02 10.23 -37.98
C VAL A 340 -44.28 10.64 -36.53
N VAL A 341 -45.52 11.02 -36.24
CA VAL A 341 -45.99 11.40 -34.91
C VAL A 341 -46.37 10.14 -34.15
N LEU A 342 -45.69 9.86 -33.04
CA LEU A 342 -45.86 8.63 -32.26
C LEU A 342 -46.91 8.78 -31.17
N ARG A 343 -46.82 9.86 -30.37
CA ARG A 343 -47.76 10.20 -29.30
C ARG A 343 -47.72 11.71 -29.01
N ALA A 344 -48.89 12.35 -28.98
CA ALA A 344 -49.03 13.80 -28.84
C ALA A 344 -48.16 14.54 -29.88
N GLU A 345 -47.11 15.24 -29.45
CA GLU A 345 -46.18 16.00 -30.30
C GLU A 345 -44.80 15.32 -30.46
N ARG A 346 -44.66 14.08 -29.96
CA ARG A 346 -43.42 13.31 -30.09
C ARG A 346 -43.29 12.74 -31.49
N VAL A 347 -42.30 13.21 -32.23
CA VAL A 347 -41.95 12.78 -33.58
C VAL A 347 -40.84 11.71 -33.53
N CYS A 348 -40.85 10.74 -34.43
CA CYS A 348 -39.85 9.67 -34.52
C CYS A 348 -38.42 10.22 -34.66
N GLY A 349 -38.21 11.20 -35.54
CA GLY A 349 -36.96 11.96 -35.64
C GLY A 349 -35.73 11.20 -36.15
N ALA A 350 -35.85 9.92 -36.49
CA ALA A 350 -34.74 9.09 -36.94
C ALA A 350 -34.17 9.60 -38.29
N PRO A 351 -32.84 9.73 -38.42
CA PRO A 351 -32.21 10.30 -39.63
C PRO A 351 -32.09 9.30 -40.78
N ASN A 352 -32.27 8.01 -40.52
CA ASN A 352 -32.02 6.92 -41.48
C ASN A 352 -33.23 6.52 -42.32
N HIS A 353 -34.42 7.07 -42.05
CA HIS A 353 -35.62 6.81 -42.85
C HIS A 353 -36.60 7.99 -42.84
N GLY A 354 -37.39 8.10 -43.90
CA GLY A 354 -38.56 8.98 -43.96
C GLY A 354 -39.84 8.27 -43.50
N ALA A 355 -40.92 9.05 -43.30
CA ALA A 355 -42.20 8.53 -42.80
C ALA A 355 -42.76 7.32 -43.58
N ALA A 356 -42.60 7.28 -44.90
CA ALA A 356 -43.06 6.18 -45.76
C ALA A 356 -42.47 4.82 -45.39
N LYS A 357 -41.25 4.78 -44.82
CA LYS A 357 -40.55 3.56 -44.40
C LYS A 357 -40.47 3.41 -42.88
N CYS A 358 -41.15 4.27 -42.12
CA CYS A 358 -41.11 4.21 -40.67
C CYS A 358 -41.84 2.97 -40.17
N LYS A 359 -41.21 2.16 -39.32
CA LYS A 359 -41.83 0.97 -38.71
C LYS A 359 -42.51 1.26 -37.38
N ALA A 360 -42.37 2.47 -36.85
CA ALA A 360 -43.00 2.84 -35.59
C ALA A 360 -44.53 2.87 -35.74
N LYS A 361 -45.23 2.37 -34.71
CA LYS A 361 -46.69 2.41 -34.62
C LYS A 361 -47.10 3.81 -34.15
N ALA A 362 -47.76 4.57 -35.03
CA ALA A 362 -48.41 5.81 -34.63
C ALA A 362 -49.63 5.44 -33.78
N LYS A 363 -49.69 5.89 -32.52
CA LYS A 363 -50.92 5.77 -31.72
C LYS A 363 -51.78 6.99 -32.06
N ALA A 364 -52.96 6.75 -32.63
CA ALA A 364 -53.97 7.79 -32.80
C ALA A 364 -54.28 8.40 -31.42
N ARG A 365 -54.44 9.72 -31.37
CA ARG A 365 -54.96 10.42 -30.19
C ARG A 365 -56.38 9.90 -29.97
N SER A 366 -56.61 9.13 -28.91
CA SER A 366 -57.96 9.00 -28.35
C SER A 366 -58.36 10.38 -27.82
N SER A 367 -59.55 10.82 -28.23
CA SER A 367 -60.17 12.12 -27.93
C SER A 367 -60.07 12.53 -26.48
#